data_AF-K2R1C9-F1
#
_entry.id   AF-K2R1C9-F1
#
_cell.length_a   1.000
_cell.length_b   1.000
_cell.length_c   1.000
_cell.angle_alpha   90.00
_cell.angle_beta   90.00
_cell.angle_gamma   90.00
#
_symmetry.space_group_name_H-M   'P 1'
#
loop_
_entity.id
_entity.type
_entity.pdbx_description
1 polymer ?
#
loop_
_entity_poly.entity_id
_entity_poly.type
_entity_poly.pdbx_seq_one_letter_code
_entity_poly.pdbx_strand_id
1 'polypeptide(L)'
;MSLDLLLALIPITIMLGLVAANMGNIMYDTQDTIYRSSLERVSADTVNTLLKTSGDPYNWESNPSQTNVVGVAQYDPVSKNPIEYTLSTKKMAMLKSTIGQTKTQSMLGDQYGFLITLSPVNSTGTIVWNLTSAGTPKENAKDVVKIERDVLYNPFDSDVLTSIKNAGHGTGKPKDYSSNPFSTNQYDLEVYDYYILIFNRGVTSTSVYINQYEVMSENEFKGHDKYSNWTKIIPESYLKNGTNLENNILYLKKVASGPTTDMDAYVIRVPQGTSPSEVTAANALPKSYRFQFYAWTK
;
A
#
# COMPACT_ATOMS: atom_id res chain seq x y z
N MET A 1 60.50 -49.65 18.54
CA MET A 1 59.92 -48.34 18.90
C MET A 1 59.60 -47.44 17.69
N SER A 2 60.43 -47.39 16.64
CA SER A 2 60.14 -46.59 15.42
C SER A 2 59.03 -47.19 14.51
N LEU A 3 58.96 -48.52 14.40
CA LEU A 3 57.98 -49.22 13.55
C LEU A 3 56.53 -49.08 14.05
N ASP A 4 56.31 -49.18 15.37
CA ASP A 4 54.99 -49.00 15.99
C ASP A 4 54.46 -47.58 15.82
N LEU A 5 55.36 -46.59 15.81
CA LEU A 5 55.00 -45.18 15.63
C LEU A 5 54.56 -44.91 14.18
N LEU A 6 55.20 -45.57 13.21
CA LEU A 6 54.82 -45.50 11.80
C LEU A 6 53.48 -46.22 11.53
N LEU A 7 53.29 -47.40 12.12
CA LEU A 7 52.04 -48.17 12.04
C LEU A 7 50.86 -47.47 12.70
N ALA A 8 51.09 -46.73 13.79
CA ALA A 8 50.07 -45.89 14.43
C ALA A 8 49.70 -44.65 13.59
N LEU A 9 50.63 -44.13 12.78
CA LEU A 9 50.41 -42.90 11.99
C LEU A 9 49.47 -43.12 10.80
N ILE A 10 49.50 -44.30 10.19
CA ILE A 10 48.68 -44.65 9.02
C ILE A 10 47.17 -44.51 9.30
N PRO A 11 46.58 -45.16 10.32
CA PRO A 11 45.15 -45.03 10.62
C PRO A 11 44.77 -43.61 11.07
N ILE A 12 45.66 -42.90 11.77
CA ILE A 12 45.43 -41.50 12.16
C ILE A 12 45.33 -40.59 10.93
N THR A 13 46.21 -40.78 9.96
CA THR A 13 46.23 -39.97 8.72
C THR A 13 44.99 -40.24 7.88
N ILE A 14 44.53 -41.49 7.80
CA ILE A 14 43.29 -41.86 7.12
C ILE A 14 42.07 -41.23 7.82
N MET A 15 42.01 -41.30 9.15
CA MET A 15 40.92 -40.67 9.92
C MET A 15 40.92 -39.14 9.77
N LEU A 16 42.08 -38.49 9.81
CA LEU A 16 42.19 -37.05 9.58
C LEU A 16 41.78 -36.65 8.15
N GLY A 17 42.14 -37.46 7.14
CA GLY A 17 41.71 -37.24 5.76
C GLY A 17 40.19 -37.34 5.58
N LEU A 18 39.55 -38.34 6.20
CA LEU A 18 38.10 -38.50 6.21
C LEU A 18 37.38 -37.37 6.96
N VAL A 19 37.92 -36.95 8.10
CA VAL A 19 37.37 -35.82 8.88
C VAL A 19 37.52 -34.52 8.10
N ALA A 20 38.66 -34.25 7.47
CA ALA A 20 38.86 -33.04 6.67
C ALA A 20 37.91 -32.98 5.47
N ALA A 21 37.70 -34.11 4.77
CA ALA A 21 36.75 -34.19 3.67
C ALA A 21 35.29 -33.94 4.12
N ASN A 22 34.89 -34.55 5.24
CA ASN A 22 33.55 -34.36 5.80
C ASN A 22 33.36 -32.93 6.36
N MET A 23 34.38 -32.36 7.00
CA MET A 23 34.37 -30.97 7.47
C MET A 23 34.26 -29.98 6.32
N GLY A 24 34.90 -30.25 5.17
CA GLY A 24 34.73 -29.46 3.95
C GLY A 24 33.26 -29.41 3.52
N ASN A 25 32.60 -30.56 3.40
CA ASN A 25 31.19 -30.65 3.01
C ASN A 25 30.26 -29.97 4.04
N ILE A 26 30.45 -30.24 5.34
CA ILE A 26 29.65 -29.61 6.41
C ILE A 26 29.84 -28.09 6.39
N MET A 27 31.05 -27.59 6.12
CA MET A 27 31.30 -26.16 6.05
C MET A 27 30.60 -25.50 4.86
N TYR A 28 30.56 -26.16 3.70
CA TYR A 28 29.79 -25.69 2.54
C TYR A 28 28.28 -25.67 2.82
N ASP A 29 27.73 -26.73 3.40
CA ASP A 29 26.30 -26.82 3.74
C ASP A 29 25.91 -25.79 4.81
N THR A 30 26.79 -25.57 5.79
CA THR A 30 26.59 -24.57 6.85
C THR A 30 26.64 -23.15 6.29
N GLN A 31 27.58 -22.85 5.40
CA GLN A 31 27.67 -21.55 4.74
C GLN A 31 26.41 -21.26 3.93
N ASP A 32 25.95 -22.23 3.11
CA ASP A 32 24.75 -22.09 2.29
C ASP A 32 23.50 -21.83 3.15
N THR A 33 23.35 -22.60 4.23
CA THR A 33 22.25 -22.42 5.21
C THR A 33 22.27 -21.03 5.86
N ILE A 34 23.46 -20.54 6.25
CA ILE A 34 23.62 -19.22 6.87
C ILE A 34 23.29 -18.11 5.86
N TYR A 35 23.76 -18.21 4.61
CA TYR A 35 23.48 -17.22 3.58
C TYR A 35 21.99 -17.15 3.25
N ARG A 36 21.34 -18.30 3.13
CA ARG A 36 19.90 -18.37 2.89
C ARG A 36 19.10 -17.78 4.06
N SER A 37 19.42 -18.16 5.29
CA SER A 37 18.76 -17.61 6.48
C SER A 37 18.95 -16.09 6.60
N SER A 38 20.16 -15.60 6.30
CA SER A 38 20.45 -14.17 6.26
C SER A 38 19.62 -13.45 5.19
N LEU A 39 19.53 -14.02 3.98
CA LEU A 39 18.75 -13.47 2.88
C LEU A 39 17.25 -13.42 3.22
N GLU A 40 16.70 -14.48 3.81
CA GLU A 40 15.31 -14.53 4.25
C GLU A 40 15.02 -13.45 5.29
N ARG A 41 15.90 -13.29 6.29
CA ARG A 41 15.77 -12.28 7.34
C ARG A 41 15.83 -10.86 6.78
N VAL A 42 16.88 -10.53 6.03
CA VAL A 42 17.05 -9.15 5.50
C VAL A 42 15.97 -8.80 4.48
N SER A 43 15.49 -9.77 3.71
CA SER A 43 14.33 -9.59 2.82
C SER A 43 13.07 -9.30 3.64
N ALA A 44 12.83 -10.05 4.72
CA ALA A 44 11.66 -9.82 5.58
C ALA A 44 11.72 -8.45 6.27
N ASP A 45 12.88 -8.05 6.77
CA ASP A 45 13.09 -6.75 7.40
C ASP A 45 12.92 -5.61 6.38
N THR A 46 13.44 -5.77 5.15
CA THR A 46 13.26 -4.82 4.05
C THR A 46 11.78 -4.67 3.68
N VAL A 47 11.07 -5.80 3.50
CA VAL A 47 9.63 -5.79 3.16
C VAL A 47 8.80 -5.19 4.30
N ASN A 48 9.09 -5.53 5.54
CA ASN A 48 8.40 -4.94 6.69
C ASN A 48 8.66 -3.43 6.76
N THR A 49 9.88 -2.98 6.51
CA THR A 49 10.21 -1.55 6.49
C THR A 49 9.44 -0.84 5.37
N LEU A 50 9.43 -1.40 4.16
CA LEU A 50 8.69 -0.85 3.03
C LEU A 50 7.19 -0.78 3.32
N LEU A 51 6.58 -1.85 3.82
CA LEU A 51 5.12 -1.98 3.91
C LEU A 51 4.51 -1.45 5.20
N LYS A 52 5.28 -1.35 6.29
CA LYS A 52 4.79 -0.92 7.60
C LYS A 52 5.20 0.48 7.99
N THR A 53 6.21 1.05 7.33
CA THR A 53 6.70 2.39 7.65
C THR A 53 6.40 3.38 6.54
N SER A 54 6.24 4.63 6.91
CA SER A 54 6.14 5.75 5.96
C SER A 54 7.51 6.24 5.47
N GLY A 55 8.60 5.61 5.89
CA GLY A 55 9.97 6.08 5.68
C GLY A 55 10.41 7.10 6.72
N ASP A 56 11.68 7.48 6.63
CA ASP A 56 12.30 8.51 7.45
C ASP A 56 13.07 9.51 6.54
N PRO A 57 12.61 10.77 6.43
CA PRO A 57 11.39 11.31 7.05
C PRO A 57 10.10 10.72 6.45
N TYR A 58 8.96 10.87 7.14
CA TYR A 58 7.68 10.27 6.71
C TYR A 58 7.17 10.78 5.36
N ASN A 59 7.67 11.92 4.88
CA ASN A 59 7.33 12.60 3.63
C ASN A 59 8.51 12.62 2.65
N TRP A 60 9.39 11.62 2.72
CA TRP A 60 10.61 11.52 1.91
C TRP A 60 10.38 11.64 0.39
N GLU A 61 9.19 11.31 -0.10
CA GLU A 61 8.79 11.50 -1.51
C GLU A 61 8.82 12.97 -1.95
N SER A 62 8.70 13.90 -1.00
CA SER A 62 8.72 15.35 -1.25
C SER A 62 10.14 15.92 -1.24
N ASN A 63 11.06 15.32 -0.47
CA ASN A 63 12.48 15.68 -0.46
C ASN A 63 13.38 14.44 -0.44
N PRO A 64 13.54 13.76 -1.60
CA PRO A 64 14.21 12.47 -1.68
C PRO A 64 15.68 12.52 -1.24
N SER A 65 16.35 13.65 -1.45
CA SER A 65 17.78 13.81 -1.16
C SER A 65 18.11 13.72 0.35
N GLN A 66 17.14 13.98 1.22
CA GLN A 66 17.30 13.91 2.68
C GLN A 66 16.79 12.60 3.29
N THR A 67 16.47 11.61 2.45
CA THR A 67 15.89 10.33 2.90
C THR A 67 16.92 9.45 3.58
N ASN A 68 16.65 9.05 4.82
CA ASN A 68 17.42 8.02 5.51
C ASN A 68 16.93 6.64 5.10
N VAL A 69 15.61 6.40 5.23
CA VAL A 69 14.96 5.11 5.00
C VAL A 69 13.73 5.32 4.14
N VAL A 70 13.54 4.47 3.13
CA VAL A 70 12.33 4.50 2.30
C VAL A 70 11.28 3.55 2.87
N GLY A 71 10.05 4.03 2.95
CA GLY A 71 8.87 3.26 3.30
C GLY A 71 7.70 3.74 2.46
N VAL A 72 6.84 2.83 2.00
CA VAL A 72 5.75 3.14 1.07
C VAL A 72 4.37 3.14 1.74
N ALA A 73 4.30 2.86 3.05
CA ALA A 73 3.06 2.97 3.79
C ALA A 73 2.56 4.43 3.81
N GLN A 74 1.25 4.61 3.60
CA GLN A 74 0.57 5.87 3.71
C GLN A 74 0.74 6.43 5.13
N TYR A 75 0.96 7.74 5.24
CA TYR A 75 1.08 8.42 6.53
C TYR A 75 -0.28 9.00 6.89
N ASP A 76 -0.78 8.70 8.09
CA ASP A 76 -1.96 9.36 8.63
C ASP A 76 -1.55 10.60 9.44
N PRO A 77 -1.87 11.82 8.97
CA PRO A 77 -1.50 13.05 9.67
C PRO A 77 -2.25 13.22 11.01
N VAL A 78 -3.38 12.53 11.21
CA VAL A 78 -4.17 12.64 12.45
C VAL A 78 -3.57 11.77 13.55
N SER A 79 -3.38 10.48 13.30
CA SER A 79 -2.76 9.57 14.28
C SER A 79 -1.24 9.71 14.36
N LYS A 80 -0.62 10.43 13.41
CA LYS A 80 0.83 10.59 13.25
C LYS A 80 1.58 9.28 13.04
N ASN A 81 0.89 8.25 12.54
CA ASN A 81 1.42 6.91 12.35
C ASN A 81 1.28 6.47 10.89
N PRO A 82 2.12 5.52 10.43
CA PRO A 82 1.90 4.85 9.16
C PRO A 82 0.63 3.97 9.23
N ILE A 83 -0.11 3.93 8.13
CA ILE A 83 -1.17 2.96 7.90
C ILE A 83 -0.52 1.74 7.25
N GLU A 84 -0.14 0.75 8.08
CA GLU A 84 0.55 -0.46 7.61
C GLU A 84 -0.23 -1.14 6.47
N TYR A 85 0.51 -1.68 5.51
CA TYR A 85 -0.03 -2.38 4.33
C TYR A 85 -0.95 -1.56 3.44
N THR A 86 -1.06 -0.24 3.64
CA THR A 86 -1.74 0.68 2.72
C THR A 86 -0.71 1.53 2.01
N LEU A 87 -0.59 1.36 0.69
CA LEU A 87 0.47 1.95 -0.11
C LEU A 87 0.11 3.35 -0.61
N SER A 88 1.01 4.31 -0.43
CA SER A 88 0.90 5.64 -1.02
C SER A 88 1.40 5.64 -2.47
N THR A 89 0.59 6.17 -3.38
CA THR A 89 0.91 6.21 -4.81
C THR A 89 2.09 7.10 -5.15
N LYS A 90 2.20 8.27 -4.50
CA LYS A 90 3.39 9.13 -4.62
C LYS A 90 4.68 8.42 -4.18
N LYS A 91 4.65 7.73 -3.04
CA LYS A 91 5.80 6.98 -2.54
C LYS A 91 6.16 5.81 -3.45
N MET A 92 5.17 5.08 -3.95
CA MET A 92 5.35 4.01 -4.93
C MET A 92 5.94 4.53 -6.26
N ALA A 93 5.53 5.70 -6.73
CA ALA A 93 6.13 6.35 -7.88
C ALA A 93 7.58 6.76 -7.61
N MET A 94 7.84 7.40 -6.47
CA MET A 94 9.18 7.82 -6.08
C MET A 94 10.13 6.66 -5.76
N LEU A 95 9.61 5.50 -5.36
CA LEU A 95 10.43 4.30 -5.16
C LEU A 95 11.08 3.83 -6.48
N LYS A 96 10.48 4.13 -7.63
CA LYS A 96 11.07 3.89 -8.96
C LYS A 96 12.21 4.84 -9.31
N SER A 97 12.35 5.96 -8.62
CA SER A 97 13.47 6.89 -8.85
C SER A 97 14.81 6.25 -8.48
N THR A 98 15.90 6.80 -9.01
CA THR A 98 17.27 6.35 -8.66
C THR A 98 17.51 6.38 -7.15
N ILE A 99 17.01 7.39 -6.46
CA ILE A 99 17.14 7.52 -4.99
C ILE A 99 16.34 6.41 -4.30
N GLY A 100 15.09 6.21 -4.69
CA GLY A 100 14.22 5.16 -4.14
C GLY A 100 14.82 3.76 -4.31
N GLN A 101 15.34 3.46 -5.50
CA GLN A 101 16.05 2.22 -5.80
C GLN A 101 17.31 2.05 -4.95
N THR A 102 18.15 3.08 -4.88
CA THR A 102 19.41 3.05 -4.11
C THR A 102 19.14 2.83 -2.62
N LYS A 103 18.14 3.49 -2.06
CA LYS A 103 17.77 3.33 -0.65
C LYS A 103 17.15 1.96 -0.38
N THR A 104 16.34 1.44 -1.30
CA THR A 104 15.84 0.06 -1.23
C THR A 104 16.99 -0.95 -1.26
N GLN A 105 17.95 -0.76 -2.17
CA GLN A 105 19.16 -1.59 -2.24
C GLN A 105 19.99 -1.50 -0.95
N SER A 106 20.10 -0.31 -0.35
CA SER A 106 20.84 -0.11 0.91
C SER A 106 20.20 -0.83 2.09
N MET A 107 18.86 -0.91 2.14
CA MET A 107 18.14 -1.68 3.17
C MET A 107 18.38 -3.19 3.03
N LEU A 108 18.47 -3.68 1.79
CA LEU A 108 18.71 -5.09 1.52
C LEU A 108 20.19 -5.47 1.69
N GLY A 109 21.10 -4.60 1.26
CA GLY A 109 22.54 -4.85 1.16
C GLY A 109 23.00 -5.08 -0.28
N ASP A 110 24.16 -4.52 -0.65
CA ASP A 110 24.64 -4.45 -2.04
C ASP A 110 24.93 -5.82 -2.66
N GLN A 111 25.22 -6.83 -1.84
CA GLN A 111 25.46 -8.22 -2.23
C GLN A 111 24.21 -8.95 -2.78
N TYR A 112 23.03 -8.35 -2.63
CA TYR A 112 21.77 -8.95 -3.07
C TYR A 112 21.14 -8.18 -4.22
N GLY A 113 20.45 -8.89 -5.11
CA GLY A 113 19.53 -8.33 -6.08
C GLY A 113 18.09 -8.44 -5.60
N PHE A 114 17.21 -7.57 -6.09
CA PHE A 114 15.78 -7.65 -5.81
C PHE A 114 14.90 -7.35 -7.02
N LEU A 115 13.69 -7.90 -6.97
CA LEU A 115 12.56 -7.57 -7.83
C LEU A 115 11.32 -7.40 -6.93
N ILE A 116 10.61 -6.30 -7.11
CA ILE A 116 9.32 -6.04 -6.48
C ILE A 116 8.27 -6.02 -7.57
N THR A 117 7.16 -6.70 -7.35
CA THR A 117 5.99 -6.65 -8.24
C THR A 117 4.71 -6.47 -7.45
N LEU A 118 3.78 -5.74 -8.05
CA LEU A 118 2.44 -5.53 -7.53
C LEU A 118 1.43 -6.00 -8.57
N SER A 119 0.53 -6.89 -8.18
CA SER A 119 -0.52 -7.44 -9.05
C SER A 119 -1.87 -7.44 -8.34
N PRO A 120 -3.01 -7.27 -9.05
CA PRO A 120 -4.32 -7.42 -8.42
C PRO A 120 -4.48 -8.83 -7.85
N VAL A 121 -5.02 -8.99 -6.65
CA VAL A 121 -5.18 -10.32 -6.01
C VAL A 121 -6.00 -11.29 -6.88
N ASN A 122 -6.97 -10.76 -7.63
CA ASN A 122 -7.87 -11.53 -8.49
C ASN A 122 -7.36 -11.68 -9.94
N SER A 123 -6.13 -11.25 -10.25
CA SER A 123 -5.55 -11.42 -11.59
C SER A 123 -4.22 -12.16 -11.51
N THR A 124 -4.14 -13.28 -12.22
CA THR A 124 -2.89 -14.01 -12.42
C THR A 124 -2.16 -13.44 -13.64
N GLY A 125 -0.99 -12.85 -13.44
CA GLY A 125 -0.09 -12.42 -14.52
C GLY A 125 -0.15 -10.93 -14.88
N THR A 126 -1.13 -10.16 -14.39
CA THR A 126 -1.12 -8.71 -14.56
C THR A 126 -0.24 -8.04 -13.51
N ILE A 127 0.92 -7.55 -13.92
CA ILE A 127 1.77 -6.69 -13.10
C ILE A 127 1.39 -5.24 -13.38
N VAL A 128 0.86 -4.54 -12.37
CA VAL A 128 0.49 -3.12 -12.50
C VAL A 128 1.62 -2.17 -12.08
N TRP A 129 2.58 -2.69 -11.31
CA TRP A 129 3.75 -1.93 -10.89
C TRP A 129 4.91 -2.90 -10.60
N ASN A 130 6.13 -2.50 -10.93
CA ASN A 130 7.34 -3.26 -10.62
C ASN A 130 8.55 -2.36 -10.35
N LEU A 131 9.57 -2.92 -9.71
CA LEU A 131 10.88 -2.32 -9.49
C LEU A 131 11.95 -3.40 -9.43
N THR A 132 13.11 -3.19 -10.03
CA THR A 132 14.24 -4.13 -9.94
C THR A 132 15.56 -3.39 -9.73
N SER A 133 16.48 -3.99 -8.97
CA SER A 133 17.86 -3.51 -8.85
C SER A 133 18.73 -3.84 -10.07
N ALA A 134 18.36 -4.87 -10.86
CA ALA A 134 19.10 -5.35 -12.02
C ALA A 134 18.28 -6.42 -12.78
N GLY A 135 17.47 -6.00 -13.77
CA GLY A 135 16.75 -6.92 -14.67
C GLY A 135 15.79 -7.89 -13.98
N THR A 136 15.27 -8.88 -14.72
CA THR A 136 14.57 -10.03 -14.13
C THR A 136 15.53 -10.83 -13.23
N PRO A 137 15.04 -11.66 -12.28
CA PRO A 137 15.90 -12.54 -11.50
C PRO A 137 16.82 -13.27 -12.47
N LYS A 138 18.15 -13.15 -12.31
CA LYS A 138 19.08 -13.83 -13.22
C LYS A 138 18.69 -15.30 -13.28
N GLU A 139 18.57 -15.88 -14.47
CA GLU A 139 18.29 -17.31 -14.65
C GLU A 139 19.33 -18.22 -13.95
N ASN A 140 20.45 -17.63 -13.53
CA ASN A 140 21.55 -18.30 -12.82
C ASN A 140 21.52 -18.12 -11.30
N ALA A 141 20.50 -17.47 -10.72
CA ALA A 141 20.37 -17.37 -9.27
C ALA A 141 20.09 -18.75 -8.66
N LYS A 142 20.99 -19.24 -7.80
CA LYS A 142 20.84 -20.55 -7.15
C LYS A 142 19.63 -20.61 -6.23
N ASP A 143 19.41 -19.53 -5.47
CA ASP A 143 18.30 -19.38 -4.54
C ASP A 143 17.62 -18.02 -4.71
N VAL A 144 16.28 -18.05 -4.67
CA VAL A 144 15.45 -16.85 -4.69
C VAL A 144 14.48 -16.91 -3.51
N VAL A 145 14.58 -15.93 -2.62
CA VAL A 145 13.62 -15.73 -1.55
C VAL A 145 12.44 -14.93 -2.10
N LYS A 146 11.23 -15.45 -1.92
CA LYS A 146 9.99 -14.76 -2.26
C LYS A 146 9.21 -14.44 -0.98
N ILE A 147 8.87 -13.17 -0.79
CA ILE A 147 7.97 -12.71 0.27
C ILE A 147 6.72 -12.12 -0.38
N GLU A 148 5.57 -12.58 0.06
CA GLU A 148 4.26 -12.16 -0.45
C GLU A 148 3.41 -11.56 0.67
N ARG A 149 2.77 -10.42 0.41
CA ARG A 149 1.85 -9.75 1.32
C ARG A 149 0.67 -9.18 0.55
N ASP A 150 -0.51 -9.25 1.14
CA ASP A 150 -1.66 -8.50 0.64
C ASP A 150 -1.59 -7.06 1.16
N VAL A 151 -1.82 -6.11 0.27
CA VAL A 151 -1.74 -4.67 0.55
C VAL A 151 -2.93 -3.96 -0.09
N LEU A 152 -3.33 -2.83 0.50
CA LEU A 152 -4.26 -1.90 -0.13
C LEU A 152 -3.48 -0.90 -0.97
N TYR A 153 -3.87 -0.73 -2.23
CA TYR A 153 -3.24 0.25 -3.12
C TYR A 153 -4.27 0.88 -4.04
N ASN A 154 -4.03 2.13 -4.40
CA ASN A 154 -4.85 2.85 -5.34
C ASN A 154 -3.99 3.44 -6.48
N PRO A 155 -3.92 2.78 -7.66
CA PRO A 155 -3.10 3.25 -8.76
C PRO A 155 -3.57 4.59 -9.34
N PHE A 156 -4.80 5.02 -9.06
CA PHE A 156 -5.37 6.27 -9.54
C PHE A 156 -4.93 7.51 -8.71
N ASP A 157 -4.02 7.31 -7.75
CA ASP A 157 -3.55 8.35 -6.80
C ASP A 157 -4.70 9.09 -6.11
N SER A 158 -5.80 8.37 -5.84
CA SER A 158 -6.91 8.92 -5.08
C SER A 158 -6.92 8.42 -3.65
N ASP A 159 -7.09 9.36 -2.73
CA ASP A 159 -7.17 9.07 -1.30
C ASP A 159 -8.60 9.19 -0.84
N VAL A 160 -9.07 8.17 -0.10
CA VAL A 160 -10.32 8.26 0.63
C VAL A 160 -10.08 9.06 1.90
N LEU A 161 -10.61 10.27 1.94
CA LEU A 161 -10.41 11.19 3.07
C LEU A 161 -11.37 10.91 4.22
N THR A 162 -12.61 10.53 3.90
CA THR A 162 -13.60 10.12 4.90
C THR A 162 -14.68 9.25 4.27
N SER A 163 -15.47 8.58 5.11
CA SER A 163 -16.60 7.78 4.66
C SER A 163 -17.74 7.72 5.68
N ILE A 164 -18.94 7.51 5.18
CA ILE A 164 -20.11 7.07 5.94
C ILE A 164 -20.50 5.71 5.36
N LYS A 165 -20.48 4.67 6.18
CA LYS A 165 -20.78 3.30 5.75
C LYS A 165 -22.09 2.82 6.37
N ASN A 166 -22.81 1.98 5.63
CA ASN A 166 -24.06 1.33 6.04
C ASN A 166 -25.15 2.31 6.50
N ALA A 167 -25.22 3.50 5.89
CA ALA A 167 -26.24 4.48 6.21
C ALA A 167 -27.64 3.97 5.80
N GLY A 168 -28.58 3.99 6.73
CA GLY A 168 -29.95 3.48 6.53
C GLY A 168 -30.18 2.04 7.02
N HIS A 169 -29.11 1.30 7.34
CA HIS A 169 -29.27 -0.09 7.77
C HIS A 169 -30.13 -0.20 9.05
N GLY A 170 -31.22 -0.97 8.97
CA GLY A 170 -32.03 -1.37 10.12
C GLY A 170 -32.88 -0.28 10.79
N THR A 171 -33.00 0.93 10.21
CA THR A 171 -33.67 2.04 10.92
C THR A 171 -35.17 2.13 10.67
N GLY A 172 -35.66 1.73 9.48
CA GLY A 172 -37.08 1.82 9.09
C GLY A 172 -37.69 3.23 9.12
N LYS A 173 -36.90 4.24 9.49
CA LYS A 173 -37.22 5.66 9.60
C LYS A 173 -36.05 6.48 9.04
N PRO A 174 -36.33 7.64 8.41
CA PRO A 174 -35.28 8.54 7.95
C PRO A 174 -34.35 8.99 9.08
N LYS A 175 -33.04 8.94 8.86
CA LYS A 175 -32.01 9.34 9.83
C LYS A 175 -30.88 10.12 9.16
N ASP A 176 -30.25 11.01 9.93
CA ASP A 176 -29.08 11.77 9.51
C ASP A 176 -27.78 11.07 9.94
N TYR A 177 -26.76 11.17 9.09
CA TYR A 177 -25.43 10.60 9.30
C TYR A 177 -24.37 11.66 9.01
N SER A 178 -23.29 11.65 9.78
CA SER A 178 -22.12 12.50 9.58
C SER A 178 -20.85 11.66 9.55
N SER A 179 -19.92 12.03 8.70
CA SER A 179 -18.61 11.40 8.62
C SER A 179 -17.69 11.86 9.75
N ASN A 180 -16.54 11.19 9.92
CA ASN A 180 -15.41 11.82 10.59
C ASN A 180 -14.96 13.05 9.78
N PRO A 181 -14.43 14.11 10.43
CA PRO A 181 -13.92 15.27 9.72
C PRO A 181 -12.74 14.92 8.82
N PHE A 182 -12.60 15.61 7.70
CA PHE A 182 -11.44 15.56 6.82
C PHE A 182 -10.91 16.97 6.56
N SER A 183 -9.59 17.12 6.50
CA SER A 183 -8.98 18.45 6.42
C SER A 183 -8.61 18.86 5.00
N THR A 184 -8.77 20.14 4.68
CA THR A 184 -8.30 20.77 3.44
C THR A 184 -7.66 22.12 3.75
N ASN A 185 -6.80 22.62 2.86
CA ASN A 185 -6.26 23.98 2.88
C ASN A 185 -6.19 24.54 1.45
N GLN A 186 -5.80 25.81 1.28
CA GLN A 186 -5.67 26.43 -0.05
C GLN A 186 -4.78 25.63 -1.03
N TYR A 187 -3.67 25.06 -0.54
CA TYR A 187 -2.73 24.32 -1.39
C TYR A 187 -3.31 22.99 -1.86
N ASP A 188 -4.04 22.29 -1.01
CA ASP A 188 -4.69 21.04 -1.37
C ASP A 188 -5.77 21.26 -2.44
N LEU A 189 -6.46 22.40 -2.41
CA LEU A 189 -7.47 22.76 -3.42
C LEU A 189 -6.83 23.15 -4.77
N GLU A 190 -5.59 23.65 -4.77
CA GLU A 190 -4.86 23.95 -6.01
C GLU A 190 -4.38 22.71 -6.77
N VAL A 191 -4.19 21.57 -6.08
CA VAL A 191 -3.60 20.36 -6.69
C VAL A 191 -4.55 19.17 -6.76
N TYR A 192 -5.70 19.24 -6.08
CA TYR A 192 -6.67 18.16 -6.04
C TYR A 192 -8.10 18.62 -6.32
N ASP A 193 -8.81 17.79 -7.11
CA ASP A 193 -10.26 17.82 -7.18
C ASP A 193 -10.85 16.86 -6.15
N TYR A 194 -12.03 17.20 -5.63
CA TYR A 194 -12.69 16.42 -4.59
C TYR A 194 -14.01 15.87 -5.11
N TYR A 195 -14.28 14.60 -4.81
CA TYR A 195 -15.48 13.92 -5.26
C TYR A 195 -16.17 13.17 -4.12
N ILE A 196 -17.49 13.05 -4.21
CA ILE A 196 -18.30 12.15 -3.40
C ILE A 196 -18.67 10.95 -4.28
N LEU A 197 -18.28 9.76 -3.83
CA LEU A 197 -18.76 8.50 -4.36
C LEU A 197 -19.87 7.96 -3.49
N ILE A 198 -21.02 7.68 -4.10
CA ILE A 198 -22.20 7.17 -3.40
C ILE A 198 -22.55 5.79 -3.97
N PHE A 199 -22.66 4.82 -3.08
CA PHE A 199 -23.03 3.45 -3.37
C PHE A 199 -24.38 3.14 -2.77
N ASN A 200 -25.42 3.12 -3.60
CA ASN A 200 -26.77 2.85 -3.12
C ASN A 200 -27.12 1.37 -3.20
N ARG A 201 -27.58 0.81 -2.09
CA ARG A 201 -28.07 -0.57 -1.99
C ARG A 201 -29.53 -0.57 -1.53
N GLY A 202 -30.35 0.29 -2.11
CA GLY A 202 -31.80 0.31 -1.92
C GLY A 202 -32.34 1.43 -1.02
N VAL A 203 -31.54 2.43 -0.66
CA VAL A 203 -32.02 3.68 -0.04
C VAL A 203 -32.91 4.40 -1.05
N THR A 204 -34.04 4.92 -0.59
CA THR A 204 -35.07 5.53 -1.45
C THR A 204 -35.00 7.05 -1.48
N SER A 205 -34.30 7.65 -0.52
CA SER A 205 -34.23 9.10 -0.38
C SER A 205 -33.06 9.50 0.52
N THR A 206 -32.32 10.53 0.12
CA THR A 206 -31.34 11.24 0.95
C THR A 206 -30.97 12.55 0.26
N SER A 207 -30.53 13.55 1.02
CA SER A 207 -29.75 14.68 0.51
C SER A 207 -28.31 14.56 1.00
N VAL A 208 -27.35 15.06 0.21
CA VAL A 208 -25.91 14.97 0.49
C VAL A 208 -25.35 16.37 0.62
N TYR A 209 -24.65 16.63 1.72
CA TYR A 209 -24.05 17.93 2.01
C TYR A 209 -22.57 17.79 2.33
N ILE A 210 -21.81 18.81 1.95
CA ILE A 210 -20.47 19.07 2.47
C ILE A 210 -20.56 20.35 3.28
N ASN A 211 -20.23 20.26 4.56
CA ASN A 211 -20.44 21.34 5.52
C ASN A 211 -21.92 21.78 5.50
N GLN A 212 -22.20 23.05 5.18
CA GLN A 212 -23.54 23.60 5.03
C GLN A 212 -24.09 23.56 3.59
N TYR A 213 -23.31 23.13 2.60
CA TYR A 213 -23.66 23.23 1.18
C TYR A 213 -24.21 21.91 0.64
N GLU A 214 -25.33 21.98 -0.09
CA GLU A 214 -25.94 20.80 -0.72
C GLU A 214 -25.18 20.45 -2.00
N VAL A 215 -24.70 19.21 -2.08
CA VAL A 215 -24.01 18.66 -3.27
C VAL A 215 -24.95 17.81 -4.11
N MET A 216 -25.94 17.17 -3.46
CA MET A 216 -26.99 16.41 -4.13
C MET A 216 -28.30 16.58 -3.36
N SER A 217 -29.35 16.94 -4.09
CA SER A 217 -30.69 17.10 -3.52
C SER A 217 -31.45 15.77 -3.44
N GLU A 218 -32.44 15.72 -2.56
CA GLU A 218 -33.33 14.56 -2.40
C GLU A 218 -34.08 14.20 -3.71
N ASN A 219 -34.47 15.21 -4.48
CA ASN A 219 -35.18 15.02 -5.74
C ASN A 219 -34.28 14.40 -6.81
N GLU A 220 -33.02 14.86 -6.87
CA GLU A 220 -32.02 14.29 -7.74
C GLU A 220 -31.75 12.83 -7.41
N PHE A 221 -31.62 12.49 -6.12
CA PHE A 221 -31.44 11.12 -5.67
C PHE A 221 -32.62 10.21 -6.08
N LYS A 222 -33.85 10.68 -5.89
CA LYS A 222 -35.09 9.96 -6.24
C LYS A 222 -35.31 9.79 -7.73
N GLY A 223 -34.67 10.60 -8.56
CA GLY A 223 -34.81 10.56 -10.03
C GLY A 223 -34.21 9.32 -10.69
N HIS A 224 -33.62 8.41 -9.92
CA HIS A 224 -32.86 7.26 -10.40
C HIS A 224 -33.30 5.95 -9.76
N ASP A 225 -32.78 4.83 -10.29
CA ASP A 225 -32.99 3.51 -9.70
C ASP A 225 -32.40 3.46 -8.27
N LYS A 226 -33.10 2.76 -7.37
CA LYS A 226 -32.71 2.53 -5.97
C LYS A 226 -31.36 1.80 -5.77
N TYR A 227 -30.74 1.33 -6.84
CA TYR A 227 -29.39 0.72 -6.84
C TYR A 227 -28.37 1.52 -7.66
N SER A 228 -28.68 2.78 -7.98
CA SER A 228 -27.77 3.65 -8.72
C SER A 228 -26.59 4.09 -7.86
N ASN A 229 -25.42 4.18 -8.47
CA ASN A 229 -24.25 4.80 -7.86
C ASN A 229 -24.04 6.19 -8.45
N TRP A 230 -23.47 7.10 -7.66
CA TRP A 230 -23.18 8.45 -8.12
C TRP A 230 -21.74 8.84 -7.84
N THR A 231 -21.19 9.62 -8.76
CA THR A 231 -19.97 10.40 -8.56
C THR A 231 -20.35 11.87 -8.67
N LYS A 232 -20.08 12.66 -7.63
CA LYS A 232 -20.34 14.10 -7.60
C LYS A 232 -19.07 14.86 -7.30
N ILE A 233 -18.71 15.81 -8.16
CA ILE A 233 -17.66 16.77 -7.84
C ILE A 233 -18.13 17.65 -6.67
N ILE A 234 -17.23 17.93 -5.73
CA ILE A 234 -17.43 18.88 -4.65
C ILE A 234 -16.85 20.22 -5.15
N PRO A 235 -17.67 21.26 -5.34
CA PRO A 235 -17.16 22.58 -5.67
C PRO A 235 -16.17 23.06 -4.61
N GLU A 236 -15.03 23.63 -5.02
CA GLU A 236 -14.00 24.14 -4.11
C GLU A 236 -14.57 25.15 -3.09
N SER A 237 -15.56 25.95 -3.49
CA SER A 237 -16.24 26.92 -2.63
C SER A 237 -17.02 26.30 -1.46
N TYR A 238 -17.24 24.98 -1.48
CA TYR A 238 -17.92 24.25 -0.40
C TYR A 238 -16.93 23.74 0.65
N LEU A 239 -15.64 23.72 0.31
CA LEU A 239 -14.55 23.26 1.15
C LEU A 239 -13.89 24.44 1.87
N LYS A 240 -13.25 24.13 3.00
CA LYS A 240 -12.43 25.10 3.74
C LYS A 240 -11.09 25.32 3.05
N ASN A 241 -10.70 26.57 2.85
CA ASN A 241 -9.54 26.97 2.05
C ASN A 241 -8.55 27.86 2.82
N GLY A 242 -8.50 27.76 4.15
CA GLY A 242 -7.53 28.51 4.95
C GLY A 242 -6.08 28.20 4.60
N THR A 243 -5.17 29.02 5.14
CA THR A 243 -3.72 28.81 5.04
C THR A 243 -3.24 27.59 5.84
N ASN A 244 -3.95 27.25 6.92
CA ASN A 244 -3.77 26.04 7.70
C ASN A 244 -4.82 24.99 7.31
N LEU A 245 -4.57 23.73 7.67
CA LEU A 245 -5.54 22.65 7.50
C LEU A 245 -6.80 22.91 8.34
N GLU A 246 -7.95 22.90 7.67
CA GLU A 246 -9.26 23.13 8.25
C GLU A 246 -10.21 21.96 7.98
N ASN A 247 -11.07 21.65 8.95
CA ASN A 247 -11.92 20.48 8.89
C ASN A 247 -13.22 20.71 8.11
N ASN A 248 -13.55 19.74 7.27
CA ASN A 248 -14.80 19.59 6.55
C ASN A 248 -15.54 18.34 7.02
N ILE A 249 -16.86 18.31 6.85
CA ILE A 249 -17.69 17.16 7.23
C ILE A 249 -18.66 16.82 6.10
N LEU A 250 -18.76 15.53 5.78
CA LEU A 250 -19.80 14.99 4.91
C LEU A 250 -21.04 14.68 5.75
N TYR A 251 -22.21 15.12 5.28
CA TYR A 251 -23.51 14.79 5.87
C TYR A 251 -24.43 14.11 4.86
N LEU A 252 -25.08 13.04 5.31
CA LEU A 252 -26.25 12.45 4.65
C LEU A 252 -27.47 12.79 5.49
N LYS A 253 -28.41 13.54 4.93
CA LYS A 253 -29.64 13.95 5.64
C LYS A 253 -30.85 13.19 5.13
N LYS A 254 -31.74 12.84 6.06
CA LYS A 254 -33.02 12.17 5.81
C LYS A 254 -32.87 10.87 5.01
N VAL A 255 -31.86 10.05 5.34
CA VAL A 255 -31.63 8.76 4.66
C VAL A 255 -32.80 7.81 4.95
N ALA A 256 -33.71 7.65 4.00
CA ALA A 256 -34.88 6.79 4.10
C ALA A 256 -34.60 5.40 3.50
N SER A 257 -34.84 4.36 4.28
CA SER A 257 -34.36 3.01 4.00
C SER A 257 -35.28 1.95 4.62
N GLY A 258 -35.25 0.75 4.03
CA GLY A 258 -35.89 -0.45 4.57
C GLY A 258 -34.91 -1.30 5.39
N PRO A 259 -35.38 -2.40 5.99
CA PRO A 259 -34.57 -3.20 6.92
C PRO A 259 -33.28 -3.79 6.32
N THR A 260 -33.27 -4.05 5.00
CA THR A 260 -32.16 -4.68 4.29
C THR A 260 -31.46 -3.72 3.33
N THR A 261 -31.74 -2.41 3.42
CA THR A 261 -31.16 -1.43 2.51
C THR A 261 -30.21 -0.50 3.23
N ASP A 262 -29.17 -0.10 2.53
CA ASP A 262 -28.15 0.77 3.04
C ASP A 262 -27.44 1.52 1.89
N MET A 263 -26.59 2.46 2.26
CA MET A 263 -25.72 3.14 1.32
C MET A 263 -24.37 3.44 1.98
N ASP A 264 -23.34 3.52 1.14
CA ASP A 264 -22.06 4.09 1.55
C ASP A 264 -21.81 5.38 0.79
N ALA A 265 -21.16 6.33 1.44
CA ALA A 265 -20.66 7.55 0.82
C ALA A 265 -19.19 7.75 1.19
N TYR A 266 -18.36 8.07 0.21
CA TYR A 266 -16.93 8.29 0.37
C TYR A 266 -16.59 9.66 -0.18
N VAL A 267 -15.80 10.44 0.58
CA VAL A 267 -15.12 11.61 0.02
C VAL A 267 -13.74 11.17 -0.40
N ILE A 268 -13.42 11.44 -1.65
CA ILE A 268 -12.11 11.17 -2.24
C ILE A 268 -11.50 12.46 -2.75
N ARG A 269 -10.18 12.53 -2.76
CA ARG A 269 -9.42 13.50 -3.55
C ARG A 269 -8.73 12.79 -4.70
N VAL A 270 -8.66 13.45 -5.84
CA VAL A 270 -7.97 12.99 -7.06
C VAL A 270 -7.12 14.14 -7.60
N PRO A 271 -6.04 13.91 -8.36
CA PRO A 271 -5.28 14.98 -8.98
C PRO A 271 -6.19 15.96 -9.76
N GLN A 272 -5.94 17.26 -9.64
CA GLN A 272 -6.75 18.28 -10.31
C GLN A 272 -6.79 18.08 -11.83
N GLY A 273 -7.96 18.28 -12.44
CA GLY A 273 -8.21 18.08 -13.86
C GLY A 273 -8.63 16.66 -14.23
N THR A 274 -8.79 15.77 -13.25
CA THR A 274 -9.31 14.41 -13.48
C THR A 274 -10.78 14.47 -13.88
N SER A 275 -11.15 13.86 -15.01
CA SER A 275 -12.54 13.91 -15.49
C SER A 275 -13.48 13.13 -14.56
N PRO A 276 -14.70 13.64 -14.25
CA PRO A 276 -15.68 12.92 -13.45
C PRO A 276 -16.03 11.52 -13.98
N SER A 277 -15.94 11.31 -15.30
CA SER A 277 -16.19 10.00 -15.94
C SER A 277 -15.10 8.97 -15.62
N GLU A 278 -13.90 9.44 -15.32
CA GLU A 278 -12.78 8.59 -14.91
C GLU A 278 -12.89 8.27 -13.43
N VAL A 279 -13.51 9.11 -12.61
CA VAL A 279 -13.64 8.87 -11.17
C VAL A 279 -14.79 7.90 -10.89
N THR A 280 -14.46 6.61 -10.86
CA THR A 280 -15.41 5.53 -10.59
C THR A 280 -15.08 4.82 -9.29
N ALA A 281 -16.08 4.15 -8.72
CA ALA A 281 -15.87 3.16 -7.66
C ALA A 281 -14.73 2.18 -7.93
N ALA A 282 -14.60 1.77 -9.20
CA ALA A 282 -13.67 0.74 -9.63
C ALA A 282 -12.23 1.24 -9.72
N ASN A 283 -11.94 2.53 -9.66
CA ASN A 283 -10.57 3.01 -9.71
C ASN A 283 -10.24 4.00 -8.61
N ALA A 284 -11.22 4.62 -7.96
CA ALA A 284 -10.97 5.65 -6.99
C ALA A 284 -10.97 5.16 -5.52
N LEU A 285 -11.25 3.88 -5.28
CA LEU A 285 -11.11 3.25 -3.96
C LEU A 285 -9.89 2.32 -3.93
N PRO A 286 -9.13 2.30 -2.82
CA PRO A 286 -8.06 1.32 -2.63
C PRO A 286 -8.58 -0.10 -2.77
N LYS A 287 -7.85 -0.93 -3.51
CA LYS A 287 -8.15 -2.35 -3.69
C LYS A 287 -7.05 -3.21 -3.10
N SER A 288 -7.35 -4.48 -2.88
CA SER A 288 -6.35 -5.46 -2.51
C SER A 288 -5.45 -5.81 -3.70
N TYR A 289 -4.16 -5.63 -3.51
CA TYR A 289 -3.09 -6.05 -4.39
C TYR A 289 -2.16 -7.02 -3.66
N ARG A 290 -1.52 -7.90 -4.42
CA ARG A 290 -0.48 -8.79 -3.96
C ARG A 290 0.87 -8.14 -4.19
N PHE A 291 1.54 -7.76 -3.12
CA PHE A 291 2.91 -7.28 -3.11
C PHE A 291 3.85 -8.49 -3.03
N GLN A 292 4.73 -8.64 -4.02
CA GLN A 292 5.71 -9.71 -4.07
C GLN A 292 7.11 -9.12 -4.13
N PHE A 293 7.95 -9.54 -3.20
CA PHE A 293 9.35 -9.18 -3.13
C PHE A 293 10.19 -10.43 -3.35
N TYR A 294 11.04 -10.38 -4.37
CA TYR A 294 11.99 -11.42 -4.71
C TYR A 294 13.38 -10.90 -4.40
N ALA A 295 14.22 -11.69 -3.74
CA ALA A 295 15.63 -11.36 -3.53
C ALA A 295 16.53 -12.57 -3.74
N TRP A 296 17.74 -12.31 -4.21
CA TRP A 296 18.75 -13.32 -4.52
C TRP A 296 20.17 -12.78 -4.29
N THR A 297 21.13 -13.67 -4.10
CA THR A 297 22.56 -13.32 -4.06
C THR A 297 23.08 -13.01 -5.46
N LYS A 298 23.86 -11.92 -5.64
CA LYS A 298 24.39 -11.49 -6.94
C LYS A 298 25.53 -12.33 -7.49
#